data_AF-R9ISF3-F1
#
_entry.id   AF-R9ISF3-F1
#
_cell.length_a   1.000
_cell.length_b   1.000
_cell.length_c   1.000
_cell.angle_alpha   90.00
_cell.angle_beta   90.00
_cell.angle_gamma   90.00
#
_symmetry.space_group_name_H-M   'P 1'
#
loop_
_entity.id
_entity.type
_entity.pdbx_description
1 polymer ?
#
loop_
_entity_poly.entity_id
_entity_poly.type
_entity_poly.pdbx_seq_one_letter_code
_entity_poly.pdbx_strand_id
1 'polypeptide(L)'
;MTDRTMNGIPLNEIWEQLGAEFPQEDIRKHPTTKMDYVSVEKVEERLNNVVGMGNWNFFTDPPQICRFGIENHESCVVSGRLVLYDDNRIPIVRSTCGAADIIYPRDSDRPTSVANALDSAVQDVFKRCAKRFGIARKEKNAMHADKGNGQNRTEKLMKVTFLEAFRALPKGGAKSKVTYGEKTLEMVIWSKEWEALQKKYGDSFRVGGRLNEITFYGVEKEYRGTVQLEFVRLPDNGGKGAA
;
A
#
# COMPACT_ATOMS: atom_id res chain seq x y z
N MET A 1 -27.46 -10.61 -17.78
CA MET A 1 -26.36 -11.33 -17.12
C MET A 1 -26.89 -11.75 -15.77
N THR A 2 -26.90 -13.04 -15.45
CA THR A 2 -27.34 -13.52 -14.13
C THR A 2 -26.38 -12.95 -13.10
N ASP A 3 -26.88 -12.24 -12.09
CA ASP A 3 -26.05 -11.77 -11.00
C ASP A 3 -25.41 -12.98 -10.32
N ARG A 4 -24.09 -12.93 -10.14
CA ARG A 4 -23.37 -14.02 -9.49
C ARG A 4 -23.80 -14.06 -8.02
N THR A 5 -24.02 -15.26 -7.51
CA THR A 5 -24.43 -15.52 -6.13
C THR A 5 -23.45 -16.45 -5.43
N MET A 6 -23.42 -16.37 -4.11
CA MET A 6 -22.65 -17.25 -3.24
C MET A 6 -23.55 -17.61 -2.04
N ASN A 7 -23.84 -18.89 -1.86
CA ASN A 7 -24.90 -19.39 -0.99
C ASN A 7 -26.29 -18.81 -1.33
N GLY A 8 -26.57 -18.56 -2.61
CA GLY A 8 -27.82 -17.92 -3.03
C GLY A 8 -27.92 -16.42 -2.70
N ILE A 9 -26.89 -15.82 -2.10
CA ILE A 9 -26.82 -14.39 -1.79
C ILE A 9 -26.07 -13.68 -2.94
N PRO A 10 -26.57 -12.54 -3.46
CA PRO A 10 -25.85 -11.76 -4.47
C PRO A 10 -24.47 -11.33 -3.99
N LEU A 11 -23.46 -11.39 -4.87
CA LEU A 11 -22.08 -11.05 -4.49
C LEU A 11 -21.93 -9.65 -3.86
N ASN A 12 -22.72 -8.67 -4.28
CA ASN A 12 -22.67 -7.32 -3.71
C ASN A 12 -22.99 -7.32 -2.21
N GLU A 13 -24.03 -8.05 -1.81
CA GLU A 13 -24.42 -8.20 -0.41
C GLU A 13 -23.37 -8.98 0.39
N ILE A 14 -22.76 -10.01 -0.22
CA ILE A 14 -21.60 -10.72 0.37
C ILE A 14 -20.45 -9.75 0.66
N TRP A 15 -20.12 -8.84 -0.27
CA TRP A 15 -19.06 -7.86 -0.05
C TRP A 15 -19.39 -6.87 1.06
N GLU A 16 -20.65 -6.46 1.18
CA GLU A 16 -21.10 -5.62 2.29
C GLU A 16 -21.00 -6.34 3.64
N GLN A 17 -21.47 -7.58 3.72
CA GLN A 17 -21.40 -8.39 4.94
C GLN A 17 -19.96 -8.73 5.36
N LEU A 18 -19.07 -8.98 4.40
CA LEU A 18 -17.63 -9.16 4.65
C LEU A 18 -16.97 -7.84 5.07
N GLY A 19 -17.42 -6.73 4.52
CA GLY A 19 -16.91 -5.38 4.79
C GLY A 19 -17.35 -4.78 6.12
N ALA A 20 -18.42 -5.32 6.73
CA ALA A 20 -18.97 -4.82 7.98
C ALA A 20 -17.91 -4.78 9.11
N GLU A 21 -17.97 -3.73 9.92
CA GLU A 21 -17.03 -3.53 11.02
C GLU A 21 -17.08 -4.69 12.03
N PHE A 22 -15.93 -4.98 12.64
CA PHE A 22 -15.86 -5.93 13.75
C PHE A 22 -16.33 -5.23 15.03
N PRO A 23 -17.06 -5.95 15.91
CA PRO A 23 -17.45 -5.40 17.21
C PRO A 23 -16.19 -5.12 18.03
N GLN A 24 -16.24 -4.11 18.91
CA GLN A 24 -15.06 -3.67 19.66
C GLN A 24 -14.42 -4.78 20.51
N GLU A 25 -15.22 -5.73 20.98
CA GLU A 25 -14.75 -6.91 21.74
C GLU A 25 -13.85 -7.86 20.93
N ASP A 26 -14.02 -7.90 19.61
CA ASP A 26 -13.21 -8.71 18.69
C ASP A 26 -11.94 -7.97 18.25
N ILE A 27 -11.81 -6.68 18.59
CA ILE A 27 -10.64 -5.86 18.29
C ILE A 27 -9.66 -5.95 19.46
N ARG A 28 -8.51 -6.57 19.19
CA ARG A 28 -7.42 -6.68 20.16
C ARG A 28 -6.41 -5.54 19.97
N LYS A 29 -5.69 -5.22 21.04
CA LYS A 29 -4.62 -4.23 21.01
C LYS A 29 -3.26 -4.90 21.18
N HIS A 30 -2.34 -4.67 20.26
CA HIS A 30 -1.01 -5.26 20.33
C HIS A 30 -0.24 -4.69 21.55
N PRO A 31 0.41 -5.54 22.38
CA PRO A 31 1.03 -5.11 23.63
C PRO A 31 2.14 -4.08 23.41
N THR A 32 2.98 -4.28 22.40
CA THR A 32 4.12 -3.42 22.05
C THR A 32 3.72 -2.20 21.22
N THR A 33 3.12 -2.40 20.04
CA THR A 33 2.83 -1.30 19.11
C THR A 33 1.59 -0.49 19.47
N LYS A 34 0.78 -0.97 20.42
CA LYS A 34 -0.53 -0.38 20.80
C LYS A 34 -1.51 -0.24 19.63
N MET A 35 -1.27 -0.92 18.51
CA MET A 35 -2.15 -0.90 17.35
C MET A 35 -3.29 -1.89 17.53
N ASP A 36 -4.48 -1.47 17.10
CA ASP A 36 -5.65 -2.34 17.03
C ASP A 36 -5.49 -3.35 15.90
N TYR A 37 -5.85 -4.59 16.16
CA TYR A 37 -5.86 -5.66 15.18
C TYR A 37 -7.01 -6.64 15.44
N VAL A 38 -7.48 -7.25 14.36
CA VAL A 38 -8.41 -8.38 14.42
C VAL A 38 -7.58 -9.67 14.35
N SER A 39 -7.89 -10.64 15.20
CA SER A 39 -7.18 -11.92 15.22
C SER A 39 -7.55 -12.77 13.99
N VAL A 40 -6.72 -13.76 13.68
CA VAL A 40 -6.92 -14.61 12.48
C VAL A 40 -8.22 -15.40 12.61
N GLU A 41 -8.50 -15.92 13.80
CA GLU A 41 -9.68 -16.72 14.10
C GLU A 41 -10.97 -15.93 13.81
N LYS A 42 -10.98 -14.63 14.11
CA LYS A 42 -12.12 -13.76 13.84
C LYS A 42 -12.32 -13.46 12.36
N VAL A 43 -11.23 -13.40 11.59
CA VAL A 43 -11.31 -13.28 10.13
C VAL A 43 -11.84 -14.58 9.52
N GLU A 44 -11.40 -15.74 10.00
CA GLU A 44 -11.90 -17.06 9.58
C GLU A 44 -13.38 -17.25 9.94
N GLU A 45 -13.78 -16.86 11.15
CA GLU A 45 -15.18 -16.89 11.59
C GLU A 45 -16.07 -16.05 10.66
N ARG A 46 -15.64 -14.83 10.30
CA ARG A 46 -16.36 -13.98 9.35
C ARG A 46 -16.49 -14.65 7.97
N LEU A 47 -15.42 -15.24 7.45
CA LEU A 47 -15.44 -15.96 6.17
C LEU A 47 -16.39 -17.17 6.25
N ASN A 48 -16.31 -17.95 7.31
CA ASN A 48 -17.18 -19.11 7.49
C ASN A 48 -18.66 -18.72 7.58
N ASN A 49 -18.98 -17.63 8.27
CA ASN A 49 -20.36 -17.18 8.46
C ASN A 49 -20.95 -16.53 7.20
N VAL A 50 -20.17 -15.75 6.46
CA VAL A 50 -20.67 -15.01 5.28
C VAL A 50 -20.53 -15.80 3.98
N VAL A 51 -19.35 -16.41 3.76
CA VAL A 51 -19.03 -17.16 2.53
C VAL A 51 -19.39 -18.64 2.65
N GLY A 52 -19.36 -19.19 3.85
CA GLY A 52 -19.54 -20.63 4.07
C GLY A 52 -18.21 -21.38 3.98
N MET A 53 -17.98 -22.28 4.95
CA MET A 53 -16.72 -23.03 5.11
C MET A 53 -16.28 -23.81 3.84
N GLY A 54 -17.23 -24.28 3.03
CA GLY A 54 -16.94 -25.03 1.78
C GLY A 54 -16.63 -24.16 0.55
N ASN A 55 -16.78 -22.84 0.67
CA ASN A 55 -16.71 -21.91 -0.45
C ASN A 55 -15.50 -20.99 -0.40
N TRP A 56 -14.56 -21.21 0.51
CA TRP A 56 -13.29 -20.51 0.48
C TRP A 56 -12.12 -21.44 0.76
N ASN A 57 -10.96 -21.07 0.26
CA ASN A 57 -9.72 -21.73 0.60
C ASN A 57 -8.55 -20.74 0.58
N PHE A 58 -7.56 -20.98 1.42
CA PHE A 58 -6.34 -20.19 1.49
C PHE A 58 -5.13 -21.05 1.11
N PHE A 59 -4.32 -20.55 0.19
CA PHE A 59 -3.13 -21.22 -0.29
C PHE A 59 -1.91 -20.35 -0.05
N THR A 60 -0.83 -20.96 0.39
CA THR A 60 0.49 -20.33 0.49
C THR A 60 1.46 -21.00 -0.46
N ASP A 61 2.35 -20.19 -1.02
CA ASP A 61 3.53 -20.68 -1.69
C ASP A 61 4.60 -21.04 -0.65
N PRO A 62 5.61 -21.86 -1.00
CA PRO A 62 6.70 -22.19 -0.10
C PRO A 62 7.37 -20.92 0.47
N PRO A 63 7.65 -20.89 1.79
CA PRO A 63 8.25 -19.73 2.42
C PRO A 63 9.67 -19.50 1.93
N GLN A 64 10.07 -18.23 1.89
CA GLN A 64 11.42 -17.81 1.54
C GLN A 64 12.04 -17.07 2.72
N ILE A 65 13.28 -17.43 3.08
CA ILE A 65 14.08 -16.64 4.01
C ILE A 65 14.88 -15.65 3.17
N CYS A 66 14.65 -14.37 3.40
CA CYS A 66 15.33 -13.29 2.69
C CYS A 66 16.24 -12.54 3.67
N ARG A 67 17.45 -12.22 3.22
CA ARG A 67 18.41 -11.41 3.97
C ARG A 67 18.41 -9.99 3.45
N PHE A 68 18.35 -9.02 4.36
CA PHE A 68 18.29 -7.60 4.03
C PHE A 68 19.34 -6.79 4.79
N GLY A 69 19.90 -5.78 4.11
CA GLY A 69 20.80 -4.81 4.73
C GLY A 69 22.23 -5.31 4.97
N ILE A 70 23.06 -4.41 5.52
CA ILE A 70 24.48 -4.65 5.81
C ILE A 70 24.66 -5.64 6.98
N GLU A 71 23.68 -5.66 7.89
CA GLU A 71 23.67 -6.52 9.08
C GLU A 71 23.08 -7.91 8.82
N ASN A 72 22.76 -8.26 7.56
CA ASN A 72 22.19 -9.56 7.18
C ASN A 72 20.94 -9.98 7.97
N HIS A 73 20.06 -9.03 8.31
CA HIS A 73 18.80 -9.34 8.99
C HIS A 73 17.95 -10.29 8.14
N GLU A 74 17.49 -11.38 8.74
CA GLU A 74 16.67 -12.38 8.07
C GLU A 74 15.18 -12.10 8.32
N SER A 75 14.37 -12.12 7.26
CA SER A 75 12.92 -12.12 7.35
C SER A 75 12.36 -13.32 6.59
N CYS A 76 11.33 -13.96 7.15
CA CYS A 76 10.54 -14.94 6.44
C CYS A 76 9.49 -14.21 5.59
N VAL A 77 9.48 -14.47 4.29
CA VAL A 77 8.55 -13.92 3.32
C VAL A 77 7.69 -15.05 2.76
N VAL A 78 6.38 -14.84 2.77
CA VAL A 78 5.40 -15.80 2.24
C VAL A 78 4.52 -15.09 1.23
N SER A 79 4.26 -15.76 0.12
CA SER A 79 3.22 -15.36 -0.84
C SER A 79 2.01 -16.27 -0.68
N GLY A 80 0.83 -15.75 -0.90
CA GLY A 80 -0.39 -16.56 -0.82
C GLY A 80 -1.59 -15.91 -1.46
N ARG A 81 -2.67 -16.68 -1.53
CA ARG A 81 -3.93 -16.31 -2.16
C ARG A 81 -5.11 -16.83 -1.38
N LEU A 82 -6.10 -15.97 -1.18
CA LEU A 82 -7.42 -16.33 -0.69
C LEU A 82 -8.36 -16.45 -1.90
N VAL A 83 -9.04 -17.59 -2.00
CA VAL A 83 -9.95 -17.92 -3.09
C VAL A 83 -11.34 -18.11 -2.50
N LEU A 84 -12.32 -17.36 -3.01
CA LEU A 84 -13.74 -17.58 -2.73
C LEU A 84 -14.40 -18.17 -3.98
N TYR A 85 -15.35 -19.09 -3.82
CA TYR A 85 -16.08 -19.73 -4.91
C TYR A 85 -17.53 -19.27 -4.88
N ASP A 86 -18.05 -18.85 -6.04
CA ASP A 86 -19.48 -18.61 -6.19
C ASP A 86 -20.26 -19.93 -6.35
N ASP A 87 -21.58 -19.84 -6.47
CA ASP A 87 -22.46 -21.02 -6.60
C ASP A 87 -22.18 -21.85 -7.87
N ASN A 88 -21.57 -21.24 -8.89
CA ASN A 88 -21.13 -21.92 -10.12
C ASN A 88 -19.67 -22.41 -10.03
N ARG A 89 -19.06 -22.37 -8.84
CA ARG A 89 -17.65 -22.73 -8.57
C ARG A 89 -16.63 -21.89 -9.35
N ILE A 90 -17.01 -20.69 -9.77
CA ILE A 90 -16.09 -19.75 -10.42
C ILE A 90 -15.27 -19.04 -9.33
N PRO A 91 -13.93 -19.16 -9.33
CA PRO A 91 -13.09 -18.61 -8.28
C PRO A 91 -12.96 -17.09 -8.38
N ILE A 92 -12.95 -16.44 -7.22
CA ILE A 92 -12.63 -15.02 -7.03
C ILE A 92 -11.40 -14.97 -6.15
N VAL A 93 -10.28 -14.49 -6.71
CA VAL A 93 -8.96 -14.62 -6.08
C VAL A 93 -8.44 -13.25 -5.66
N ARG A 94 -7.85 -13.18 -4.47
CA ARG A 94 -7.00 -12.07 -4.03
C ARG A 94 -5.69 -12.63 -3.49
N SER A 95 -4.59 -12.19 -4.06
CA SER A 95 -3.23 -12.60 -3.68
C SER A 95 -2.45 -11.45 -3.09
N THR A 96 -1.51 -11.78 -2.21
CA THR A 96 -0.58 -10.81 -1.61
C THR A 96 0.65 -11.54 -1.08
N CYS A 97 1.64 -10.75 -0.66
CA CYS A 97 2.74 -11.21 0.18
C CYS A 97 2.64 -10.61 1.59
N GLY A 98 3.27 -11.32 2.51
CA GLY A 98 3.44 -10.96 3.92
C GLY A 98 4.82 -11.41 4.37
N ALA A 99 5.30 -10.80 5.44
CA ALA A 99 6.64 -11.07 5.96
C ALA A 99 6.69 -10.88 7.47
N ALA A 100 7.61 -11.58 8.11
CA ALA A 100 7.93 -11.41 9.51
C ALA A 100 9.43 -11.56 9.73
N ASP A 101 9.98 -10.70 10.59
CA ASP A 101 11.41 -10.71 10.90
C ASP A 101 11.75 -11.88 11.83
N ILE A 102 12.89 -12.50 11.58
CA ILE A 102 13.44 -13.55 12.44
C ILE A 102 14.16 -12.87 13.60
N ILE A 103 13.70 -13.10 14.83
CA ILE A 103 14.22 -12.43 16.02
C ILE A 103 15.40 -13.22 16.60
N TYR A 104 16.54 -12.55 16.72
CA TYR A 104 17.74 -13.03 17.39
C TYR A 104 17.82 -12.44 18.80
N PRO A 105 18.03 -13.25 19.85
CA PRO A 105 18.36 -12.73 21.17
C PRO A 105 19.66 -11.93 21.13
N ARG A 106 19.79 -10.97 22.07
CA ARG A 106 21.01 -10.18 22.22
C ARG A 106 22.20 -11.14 22.42
N ASP A 107 23.25 -10.95 21.63
CA ASP A 107 24.51 -11.73 21.67
C ASP A 107 24.37 -13.21 21.24
N SER A 108 23.36 -13.56 20.44
CA SER A 108 23.15 -14.92 19.93
C SER A 108 22.95 -14.96 18.41
N ASP A 109 23.75 -15.77 17.72
CA ASP A 109 23.57 -16.08 16.29
C ASP A 109 22.46 -17.12 16.04
N ARG A 110 21.88 -17.67 17.11
CA ARG A 110 20.75 -18.61 17.03
C ARG A 110 19.43 -17.84 17.11
N PRO A 111 18.52 -17.99 16.14
CA PRO A 111 17.22 -17.34 16.18
C PRO A 111 16.34 -17.94 17.27
N THR A 112 15.43 -17.12 17.80
CA THR A 112 14.50 -17.52 18.87
C THR A 112 13.54 -18.62 18.38
N SER A 113 12.96 -18.43 17.19
CA SER A 113 12.18 -19.45 16.48
C SER A 113 11.92 -18.98 15.04
N VAL A 114 12.41 -19.73 14.05
CA VAL A 114 12.08 -19.49 12.64
C VAL A 114 10.63 -19.89 12.34
N ALA A 115 10.11 -20.91 13.02
CA ALA A 115 8.73 -21.36 12.88
C ALA A 115 7.72 -20.26 13.27
N ASN A 116 7.99 -19.50 14.33
CA ASN A 116 7.12 -18.40 14.75
C ASN A 116 7.10 -17.27 13.71
N ALA A 117 8.25 -16.99 13.07
CA ALA A 117 8.33 -16.02 11.99
C ALA A 117 7.56 -16.50 10.76
N LEU A 118 7.66 -17.78 10.42
CA LEU A 118 6.89 -18.40 9.35
C LEU A 118 5.38 -18.27 9.61
N ASP A 119 4.90 -18.72 10.77
CA ASP A 119 3.48 -18.64 11.14
C ASP A 119 2.99 -17.20 11.11
N SER A 120 3.78 -16.26 11.63
CA SER A 120 3.45 -14.83 11.60
C SER A 120 3.35 -14.29 10.17
N ALA A 121 4.26 -14.70 9.28
CA ALA A 121 4.23 -14.31 7.87
C ALA A 121 2.99 -14.89 7.16
N VAL A 122 2.66 -16.16 7.39
CA VAL A 122 1.46 -16.82 6.86
C VAL A 122 0.19 -16.11 7.32
N GLN A 123 0.08 -15.81 8.62
CA GLN A 123 -1.06 -15.08 9.18
C GLN A 123 -1.19 -13.66 8.63
N ASP A 124 -0.07 -12.96 8.40
CA ASP A 124 -0.06 -11.64 7.77
C ASP A 124 -0.56 -11.71 6.31
N VAL A 125 -0.09 -12.69 5.53
CA VAL A 125 -0.59 -12.93 4.17
C VAL A 125 -2.10 -13.17 4.18
N PHE A 126 -2.58 -14.05 5.05
CA PHE A 126 -4.00 -14.37 5.16
C PHE A 126 -4.85 -13.12 5.46
N LYS A 127 -4.50 -12.37 6.51
CA LYS A 127 -5.21 -11.14 6.90
C LYS A 127 -5.17 -10.08 5.80
N ARG A 128 -4.05 -9.95 5.08
CA ARG A 128 -3.94 -9.01 3.95
C ARG A 128 -4.80 -9.43 2.76
N CYS A 129 -4.88 -10.72 2.45
CA CYS A 129 -5.78 -11.24 1.42
C CYS A 129 -7.25 -11.00 1.79
N ALA A 130 -7.64 -11.32 3.02
CA ALA A 130 -8.97 -11.06 3.58
C ALA A 130 -9.34 -9.57 3.50
N LYS A 131 -8.41 -8.68 3.83
CA LYS A 131 -8.60 -7.22 3.73
C LYS A 131 -8.88 -6.75 2.30
N ARG A 132 -8.36 -7.43 1.27
CA ARG A 132 -8.67 -7.12 -0.14
C ARG A 132 -10.10 -7.50 -0.55
N PHE A 133 -10.78 -8.33 0.25
CA PHE A 133 -12.22 -8.59 0.12
C PHE A 133 -13.09 -7.65 0.98
N GLY A 134 -12.48 -6.70 1.70
CA GLY A 134 -13.18 -5.74 2.55
C GLY A 134 -13.15 -6.08 4.04
N ILE A 135 -12.73 -7.28 4.42
CA ILE A 135 -12.73 -7.71 5.83
C ILE A 135 -11.79 -6.84 6.67
N ALA A 136 -12.27 -6.39 7.83
CA ALA A 136 -11.53 -5.53 8.76
C ALA A 136 -11.02 -4.23 8.13
N ARG A 137 -11.73 -3.73 7.12
CA ARG A 137 -11.52 -2.38 6.60
C ARG A 137 -12.23 -1.43 7.57
N LYS A 138 -11.48 -0.76 8.46
CA LYS A 138 -12.06 0.33 9.27
C LYS A 138 -12.72 1.33 8.32
N GLU A 139 -14.02 1.56 8.48
CA GLU A 139 -14.66 2.69 7.83
C GLU A 139 -14.05 3.95 8.44
N LYS A 140 -13.89 4.99 7.63
CA LYS A 140 -13.11 6.16 7.99
C LYS A 140 -13.79 6.95 9.13
N ASN A 141 -13.45 6.64 10.37
CA ASN A 141 -12.93 7.64 11.31
C ASN A 141 -11.39 7.62 11.36
N ALA A 142 -10.77 7.02 10.34
CA ALA A 142 -9.51 7.51 9.82
C ALA A 142 -9.75 8.83 9.05
N MET A 143 -10.13 9.89 9.78
CA MET A 143 -9.26 11.07 9.66
C MET A 143 -7.86 10.48 9.77
N HIS A 144 -7.07 10.64 8.73
CA HIS A 144 -5.64 10.54 8.91
C HIS A 144 -5.33 11.54 10.03
N ALA A 145 -5.32 11.05 11.28
CA ALA A 145 -4.40 11.51 12.29
C ALA A 145 -3.06 11.21 11.63
N ASP A 146 -2.67 12.19 10.84
CA ASP A 146 -1.36 12.38 10.31
C ASP A 146 -0.47 12.35 11.55
N LYS A 147 -0.05 11.13 11.92
CA LYS A 147 1.27 10.91 12.51
C LYS A 147 2.32 11.05 11.40
N GLY A 148 2.06 11.86 10.38
CA GLY A 148 3.02 12.86 9.98
C GLY A 148 3.50 13.55 11.24
N ASN A 149 4.75 13.26 11.58
CA ASN A 149 5.60 14.19 12.25
C ASN A 149 5.41 15.55 11.54
N GLY A 150 4.48 16.36 12.06
CA GLY A 150 4.27 17.74 11.69
C GLY A 150 5.43 18.58 12.19
N GLN A 151 6.65 18.18 11.82
CA GLN A 151 7.65 19.17 11.55
C GLN A 151 7.07 19.97 10.39
N ASN A 152 6.79 21.25 10.64
CA ASN A 152 6.49 22.26 9.62
C ASN A 152 7.28 21.97 8.35
N ARG A 153 6.67 21.24 7.40
CA ARG A 153 7.26 20.99 6.09
C ARG A 153 7.11 22.31 5.37
N THR A 154 8.19 23.07 5.39
CA THR A 154 8.24 24.38 4.73
C THR A 154 8.10 24.12 3.25
N GLU A 155 6.89 24.32 2.70
CA GLU A 155 6.68 24.40 1.26
C GLU A 155 7.66 25.44 0.73
N LYS A 156 8.51 25.03 -0.22
CA LYS A 156 9.40 25.97 -0.90
C LYS A 156 8.90 26.17 -2.31
N LEU A 157 8.94 27.41 -2.79
CA LEU A 157 8.78 27.69 -4.20
C LEU A 157 10.05 27.19 -4.91
N MET A 158 9.91 26.13 -5.69
CA MET A 158 10.99 25.46 -6.38
C MET A 158 10.84 25.67 -7.87
N LYS A 159 11.95 26.00 -8.52
CA LYS A 159 12.07 26.08 -9.97
C LYS A 159 12.97 24.93 -10.42
N VAL A 160 12.43 23.99 -11.19
CA VAL A 160 13.14 22.77 -11.59
C VAL A 160 13.19 22.64 -13.10
N THR A 161 14.30 22.09 -13.59
CA THR A 161 14.50 21.77 -15.02
C THR A 161 14.49 20.27 -15.18
N PHE A 162 13.73 19.73 -16.14
CA PHE A 162 13.69 18.28 -16.33
C PHE A 162 14.83 17.79 -17.20
N LEU A 163 15.52 16.78 -16.70
CA LEU A 163 16.58 16.10 -17.43
C LEU A 163 16.04 14.93 -18.26
N GLU A 164 14.93 14.34 -17.82
CA GLU A 164 14.34 13.15 -18.45
C GLU A 164 12.83 13.33 -18.67
N ALA A 165 12.28 12.49 -19.55
CA ALA A 165 10.85 12.39 -19.74
C ALA A 165 10.15 11.77 -18.51
N PHE A 166 8.87 12.08 -18.34
CA PHE A 166 8.06 11.50 -17.26
C PHE A 166 7.94 9.97 -17.40
N ARG A 167 8.18 9.24 -16.32
CA ARG A 167 7.97 7.80 -16.20
C ARG A 167 6.80 7.52 -15.26
N ALA A 168 5.97 6.55 -15.59
CA ALA A 168 4.85 6.16 -14.75
C ALA A 168 5.31 5.51 -13.44
N LEU A 169 4.59 5.80 -12.35
CA LEU A 169 4.79 5.13 -11.06
C LEU A 169 3.85 3.92 -10.92
N PRO A 170 4.29 2.80 -10.29
CA PRO A 170 3.47 1.59 -10.13
C PRO A 170 2.15 1.78 -9.36
N LYS A 171 2.02 2.85 -8.57
CA LYS A 171 0.81 3.19 -7.79
C LYS A 171 0.04 4.39 -8.35
N GLY A 172 0.31 4.75 -9.60
CA GLY A 172 -0.22 5.94 -10.25
C GLY A 172 0.63 7.19 -9.99
N GLY A 173 0.46 8.20 -10.84
CA GLY A 173 1.32 9.38 -10.91
C GLY A 173 2.54 9.19 -11.80
N ALA A 174 3.46 10.14 -11.75
CA ALA A 174 4.65 10.17 -12.58
C ALA A 174 5.89 10.58 -11.78
N LYS A 175 7.05 10.16 -12.27
CA LYS A 175 8.35 10.65 -11.78
C LYS A 175 9.24 11.08 -12.92
N SER A 176 10.14 12.02 -12.66
CA SER A 176 11.20 12.40 -13.59
C SER A 176 12.44 12.85 -12.82
N LYS A 177 13.62 12.78 -13.45
CA LYS A 177 14.82 13.42 -12.91
C LYS A 177 14.84 14.88 -13.26
N VAL A 178 15.10 15.72 -12.26
CA VAL A 178 15.15 17.16 -12.40
C VAL A 178 16.41 17.73 -11.76
N THR A 179 16.82 18.90 -12.21
CA THR A 179 17.81 19.73 -11.51
C THR A 179 17.10 20.80 -10.70
N TYR A 180 17.52 20.95 -9.46
CA TYR A 180 17.09 22.02 -8.55
C TYR A 180 18.33 22.60 -7.87
N GLY A 181 18.66 23.85 -8.19
CA GLY A 181 19.97 24.42 -7.85
C GLY A 181 21.11 23.64 -8.52
N GLU A 182 22.13 23.25 -7.75
CA GLU A 182 23.26 22.41 -8.21
C GLU A 182 23.02 20.90 -8.04
N LYS A 183 21.82 20.49 -7.59
CA LYS A 183 21.51 19.07 -7.29
C LYS A 183 20.66 18.45 -8.38
N THR A 184 20.99 17.20 -8.73
CA THR A 184 20.11 16.34 -9.54
C THR A 184 19.32 15.43 -8.60
N LEU A 185 17.99 15.50 -8.68
CA LEU A 185 17.08 14.79 -7.78
C LEU A 185 15.98 14.10 -8.58
N GLU A 186 15.35 13.07 -8.00
CA GLU A 186 14.10 12.53 -8.53
C GLU A 186 12.92 13.38 -8.04
N MET A 187 12.09 13.85 -8.97
CA MET A 187 10.82 14.49 -8.68
C MET A 187 9.68 13.50 -8.82
N VAL A 188 8.76 13.51 -7.86
CA VAL A 188 7.59 12.64 -7.78
C VAL A 188 6.33 13.50 -7.78
N ILE A 189 5.38 13.14 -8.65
CA ILE A 189 4.04 13.71 -8.75
C ILE A 189 3.04 12.58 -8.56
N TRP A 190 2.25 12.62 -7.49
CA TRP A 190 1.26 11.58 -7.21
C TRP A 190 0.03 11.69 -8.08
N SER A 191 -0.80 10.64 -8.10
CA SER A 191 -1.91 10.49 -9.05
C SER A 191 -2.86 11.68 -9.08
N LYS A 192 -3.23 12.24 -7.92
CA LYS A 192 -4.19 13.35 -7.84
C LYS A 192 -3.64 14.62 -8.48
N GLU A 193 -2.40 14.96 -8.14
CA GLU A 193 -1.71 16.14 -8.64
C GLU A 193 -1.37 15.98 -10.13
N TRP A 194 -1.01 14.76 -10.53
CA TRP A 194 -0.75 14.40 -11.92
C TRP A 194 -1.98 14.56 -12.79
N GLU A 195 -3.14 14.05 -12.36
CA GLU A 195 -4.42 14.23 -13.05
C GLU A 195 -4.80 15.72 -13.19
N ALA A 196 -4.58 16.51 -12.14
CA ALA A 196 -4.83 17.95 -12.17
C ALA A 196 -3.91 18.68 -13.16
N LEU A 197 -2.62 18.31 -13.20
CA LEU A 197 -1.65 18.85 -14.14
C LEU A 197 -1.95 18.44 -15.59
N GLN A 198 -2.36 17.19 -15.81
CA GLN A 198 -2.81 16.70 -17.12
C GLN A 198 -4.02 17.46 -17.62
N LYS A 199 -5.01 17.72 -16.75
CA LYS A 199 -6.19 18.50 -17.10
C LYS A 199 -5.86 19.95 -17.44
N LYS A 200 -4.83 20.53 -16.81
CA LYS A 200 -4.45 21.94 -16.97
C LYS A 200 -3.48 22.19 -18.14
N TYR A 201 -2.55 21.28 -18.40
CA TYR A 201 -1.46 21.48 -19.37
C TYR A 201 -1.43 20.45 -20.51
N GLY A 202 -2.37 19.51 -20.54
CA GLY A 202 -2.57 18.58 -21.65
C GLY A 202 -1.31 17.78 -22.02
N ASP A 203 -0.97 17.80 -23.31
CA ASP A 203 0.14 17.03 -23.90
C ASP A 203 1.53 17.31 -23.31
N SER A 204 1.71 18.44 -22.61
CA SER A 204 2.98 18.77 -21.96
C SER A 204 3.25 17.93 -20.71
N PHE A 205 2.20 17.35 -20.11
CA PHE A 205 2.25 16.49 -18.91
C PHE A 205 1.80 15.06 -19.24
N ARG A 206 2.45 14.43 -20.21
CA ARG A 206 2.22 13.01 -20.54
C ARG A 206 3.43 12.15 -20.20
N VAL A 207 3.18 10.87 -19.92
CA VAL A 207 4.25 9.88 -19.78
C VAL A 207 5.03 9.79 -21.10
N GLY A 208 6.36 9.88 -21.04
CA GLY A 208 7.21 10.01 -22.23
C GLY A 208 7.30 11.44 -22.81
N GLY A 209 6.49 12.39 -22.31
CA GLY A 209 6.63 13.81 -22.61
C GLY A 209 7.82 14.42 -21.88
N ARG A 210 8.42 15.45 -22.48
CA ARG A 210 9.51 16.24 -21.90
C ARG A 210 9.00 17.65 -21.66
N LEU A 211 9.08 18.10 -20.42
CA LEU A 211 8.84 19.49 -20.03
C LEU A 211 10.20 20.13 -19.78
N ASN A 212 10.45 21.34 -20.27
CA ASN A 212 11.75 21.96 -20.06
C ASN A 212 11.92 22.41 -18.60
N GLU A 213 10.95 23.17 -18.09
CA GLU A 213 11.05 23.82 -16.79
C GLU A 213 9.67 24.00 -16.15
N ILE A 214 9.60 23.93 -14.82
CA ILE A 214 8.41 24.29 -14.06
C ILE A 214 8.75 24.94 -12.72
N THR A 215 7.93 25.90 -12.32
CA THR A 215 7.94 26.49 -10.98
C THR A 215 6.72 26.03 -10.21
N PHE A 216 6.93 25.45 -9.02
CA PHE A 216 5.86 24.90 -8.18
C PHE A 216 6.23 24.98 -6.69
N TYR A 217 5.25 24.84 -5.82
CA TYR A 217 5.49 24.61 -4.40
C TYR A 217 5.72 23.12 -4.17
N GLY A 218 6.90 22.79 -3.64
CA GLY A 218 7.34 21.42 -3.41
C GLY A 218 7.96 21.21 -2.04
N VAL A 219 8.20 19.95 -1.70
CA VAL A 219 8.86 19.53 -0.46
C VAL A 219 9.99 18.56 -0.78
N GLU A 220 11.15 18.77 -0.15
CA GLU A 220 12.24 17.79 -0.16
C GLU A 220 11.92 16.67 0.84
N LYS A 221 11.95 15.42 0.37
CA LYS A 221 11.60 14.25 1.18
C LYS A 221 12.60 13.14 0.96
N GLU A 222 13.10 12.58 2.05
CA GLU A 222 13.96 11.42 1.99
C GLU A 222 13.11 10.15 1.83
N TYR A 223 13.39 9.39 0.77
CA TYR A 223 12.79 8.09 0.52
C TYR A 223 13.90 7.07 0.31
N ARG A 224 13.98 6.08 1.22
CA ARG A 224 14.99 5.00 1.18
C ARG A 224 16.44 5.52 1.04
N GLY A 225 16.80 6.55 1.79
CA GLY A 225 18.15 7.15 1.76
C GLY A 225 18.42 8.10 0.59
N THR A 226 17.43 8.35 -0.27
CA THR A 226 17.56 9.30 -1.40
C THR A 226 16.63 10.47 -1.20
N VAL A 227 17.15 11.69 -1.34
CA VAL A 227 16.33 12.91 -1.31
C VAL A 227 15.56 13.03 -2.64
N GLN A 228 14.25 13.15 -2.54
CA GLN A 228 13.33 13.32 -3.66
C GLN A 228 12.56 14.63 -3.50
N LEU A 229 12.09 15.20 -4.61
CA LEU A 229 11.21 16.36 -4.63
C LEU A 229 9.77 15.91 -4.81
N GLU A 230 8.90 16.26 -3.87
CA GLU A 230 7.46 15.97 -3.94
C GLU A 230 6.71 17.22 -4.41
N PHE A 231 5.95 17.10 -5.49
CA PHE A 231 5.08 18.17 -5.97
C PHE A 231 3.88 18.33 -5.04
N VAL A 232 3.58 19.57 -4.61
CA VAL A 232 2.40 19.89 -3.80
C VAL A 232 1.37 20.67 -4.61
N ARG A 233 1.73 21.86 -5.11
CA ARG A 233 0.80 22.72 -5.86
C ARG A 233 1.51 23.73 -6.75
N LEU A 234 0.77 24.32 -7.68
CA LEU A 234 1.26 25.47 -8.47
C LEU A 234 1.07 26.78 -7.68
N PRO A 235 1.88 27.81 -7.95
CA PRO A 235 1.61 29.14 -7.45
C PRO A 235 0.28 29.68 -8.00
N ASP A 236 -0.46 30.38 -7.14
CA ASP A 236 -1.83 30.85 -7.41
C ASP A 236 -1.91 31.94 -8.49
N ASN A 237 -0.76 32.51 -8.90
CA ASN A 237 -0.66 33.40 -10.04
C ASN A 237 -0.24 32.63 -11.29
N GLY A 238 -1.09 32.66 -12.32
CA GLY A 238 -0.89 32.06 -13.64
C GLY A 238 0.31 32.61 -14.41
N GLY A 239 1.52 32.26 -13.97
CA GLY A 239 2.75 32.49 -14.69
C GLY A 239 2.84 31.55 -15.88
N LYS A 240 2.68 32.11 -17.09
CA LYS A 240 3.14 31.53 -18.34
C LYS A 240 4.61 31.10 -18.18
N GLY A 241 4.87 29.82 -17.95
CA GLY A 241 6.16 29.19 -18.22
C GLY A 241 6.08 28.60 -19.61
N ALA A 242 6.94 29.04 -20.52
CA ALA A 242 6.98 28.59 -21.90
C ALA A 242 7.14 27.05 -21.96
N ALA A 243 6.29 26.42 -22.77
CA ALA A 243 6.52 25.06 -23.26
C ALA A 243 7.77 25.04 -24.14
#